data_AF-A0A420MGL1-F1
#
_entry.id   AF-A0A420MGL1-F1
#
_cell.length_a   1.000
_cell.length_b   1.000
_cell.length_c   1.000
_cell.angle_alpha   90.00
_cell.angle_beta   90.00
_cell.angle_gamma   90.00
#
_symmetry.space_group_name_H-M   'P 1'
#
loop_
_entity.id
_entity.type
_entity.pdbx_description
1 polymer ?
#
loop_
_entity_poly.entity_id
_entity_poly.type
_entity_poly.pdbx_seq_one_letter_code
_entity_poly.pdbx_strand_id
1 'polypeptide(L)'
;MSTPQAKNGTKLQFRRLSFDAERENQMSTSDRAPLFPQVPAYAGDPEHGPASESQVNVPIPSDLADAAGPNLNSTTEDNVYEMGHLTYTAISTDPQEFHEKHHLRPKRFKFPRHTEILVGITVYNEPKHLLRRTLQSIVQNLWYLNIRTQSRIWGKGSWYKIVVCILIEGIDSVDPGVLDVLTSNGLYQNGLCKKTTEQGEEVTGHLFEFTSHLAAHLGCEDYLDGDGNSYKPESRSMKFPVQLMLLMKTSNCGKLNSYRWLYNGFARVLDPNMTVNLDVGTKLGKQALFKLWKEFDLEPMLAAACGEITCSLGGNWLNLLNPIVAAQNFEYKVGFQFDRTFESATGFLLLLPGACSAYRYVRSSGKPLEDMLLGDPTWIQGHNRDGPALSPVNLNRHLADDRVICFRIISKPNTQWLLKYVPVTATTDIPMTTTDFINQRRRWLNGAFFSTIYVLKRCGHLWRSDHTIKRKVAFLIPLLHSVLAWFSLAAFLLSTFTINSISGDPYA
;
A
#
# COMPACT_ATOMS: atom_id res chain seq x y z
N MET A 1 59.81 6.14 37.35
CA MET A 1 61.13 5.47 37.24
C MET A 1 61.36 5.08 35.79
N SER A 2 62.58 5.32 35.35
CA SER A 2 63.12 5.19 33.99
C SER A 2 63.10 3.76 33.43
N THR A 3 63.04 3.71 32.10
CA THR A 3 63.08 2.61 31.11
C THR A 3 64.02 1.42 31.36
N PRO A 4 63.81 0.31 30.63
CA PRO A 4 64.81 -0.04 29.61
C PRO A 4 64.27 -0.53 28.25
N GLN A 5 65.10 -0.30 27.23
CA GLN A 5 64.99 -0.72 25.82
C GLN A 5 65.29 -2.22 25.62
N ALA A 6 64.75 -2.84 24.55
CA ALA A 6 65.54 -3.53 23.51
C ALA A 6 64.68 -4.12 22.34
N LYS A 7 64.97 -3.62 21.13
CA LYS A 7 65.22 -4.31 19.83
C LYS A 7 64.26 -5.41 19.29
N ASN A 8 63.60 -5.18 18.14
CA ASN A 8 64.07 -5.49 16.76
C ASN A 8 62.92 -5.52 15.71
N GLY A 9 63.18 -4.92 14.52
CA GLY A 9 62.61 -5.22 13.17
C GLY A 9 61.12 -4.91 12.93
N THR A 10 60.63 -4.36 11.81
CA THR A 10 61.18 -4.09 10.46
C THR A 10 60.29 -3.04 9.78
N LYS A 11 60.91 -2.21 8.93
CA LYS A 11 60.38 -1.01 8.23
C LYS A 11 59.21 -1.30 7.27
N LEU A 12 58.28 -0.35 7.17
CA LEU A 12 57.48 -0.07 5.97
C LEU A 12 57.44 1.44 5.73
N GLN A 13 57.80 1.84 4.50
CA GLN A 13 58.09 3.20 4.06
C GLN A 13 56.82 4.06 3.93
N PHE A 14 56.90 5.29 4.46
CA PHE A 14 56.04 6.41 4.10
C PHE A 14 56.55 7.07 2.81
N ARG A 15 55.65 7.37 1.88
CA ARG A 15 55.84 8.44 0.89
C ARG A 15 54.54 9.22 0.74
N ARG A 16 54.53 10.45 1.27
CA ARG A 16 53.59 11.52 0.93
C ARG A 16 53.84 11.92 -0.53
N LEU A 17 52.79 12.10 -1.32
CA LEU A 17 52.82 13.02 -2.47
C LEU A 17 51.51 13.81 -2.51
N SER A 18 51.73 15.12 -2.67
CA SER A 18 50.82 16.25 -2.67
C SER A 18 50.09 16.40 -4.01
N PHE A 19 49.00 17.17 -3.94
CA PHE A 19 48.16 17.65 -5.04
C PHE A 19 48.95 18.30 -6.19
N ASP A 20 48.61 17.93 -7.42
CA ASP A 20 48.76 18.76 -8.61
C ASP A 20 47.42 18.76 -9.36
N ALA A 21 46.80 19.94 -9.40
CA ALA A 21 45.62 20.25 -10.18
C ALA A 21 46.09 20.80 -11.53
N GLU A 22 45.96 20.01 -12.60
CA GLU A 22 45.94 20.43 -14.00
C GLU A 22 45.96 19.18 -14.89
N ARG A 23 44.78 18.59 -15.14
CA ARG A 23 44.50 17.65 -16.25
C ARG A 23 43.00 17.32 -16.32
N GLU A 24 42.17 18.35 -16.43
CA GLU A 24 40.81 18.23 -16.92
C GLU A 24 40.73 18.96 -18.26
N ASN A 25 40.90 18.21 -19.35
CA ASN A 25 40.21 18.45 -20.61
C ASN A 25 40.61 17.37 -21.61
N GLN A 26 39.60 16.83 -22.29
CA GLN A 26 39.64 15.83 -23.37
C GLN A 26 39.57 14.37 -22.93
N MET A 27 38.35 13.87 -22.70
CA MET A 27 37.96 12.57 -23.24
C MET A 27 36.50 12.60 -23.70
N SER A 28 36.38 12.47 -25.03
CA SER A 28 35.19 12.37 -25.87
C SER A 28 34.05 11.58 -25.24
N THR A 29 32.88 12.22 -25.17
CA THR A 29 31.57 11.56 -25.11
C THR A 29 31.46 10.58 -26.28
N SER A 30 31.10 9.32 -26.00
CA SER A 30 30.78 8.36 -27.04
C SER A 30 29.44 8.73 -27.69
N ASP A 31 29.47 9.12 -28.95
CA ASP A 31 28.31 9.22 -29.84
C ASP A 31 27.72 7.82 -30.10
N ARG A 32 26.93 7.31 -29.16
CA ARG A 32 25.94 6.28 -29.45
C ARG A 32 24.56 6.91 -29.32
N ALA A 33 23.87 7.04 -30.45
CA ALA A 33 22.46 7.42 -30.49
C ALA A 33 21.65 6.50 -29.55
N PRO A 34 20.67 7.02 -28.80
CA PRO A 34 19.81 6.18 -27.97
C PRO A 34 19.10 5.14 -28.84
N LEU A 35 19.13 3.89 -28.38
CA LEU A 35 18.51 2.71 -29.02
C LEU A 35 16.97 2.70 -28.99
N PHE A 36 16.33 3.80 -28.57
CA PHE A 36 14.89 3.84 -28.33
C PHE A 36 14.15 4.53 -29.49
N PRO A 37 13.03 3.95 -29.97
CA PRO A 37 12.22 4.56 -31.02
C PRO A 37 11.60 5.89 -30.58
N GLN A 38 11.19 6.70 -31.57
CA GLN A 38 10.51 7.98 -31.39
C GLN A 38 9.25 7.86 -30.51
N VAL A 39 8.86 8.96 -29.87
CA VAL A 39 7.69 9.09 -28.97
C VAL A 39 6.48 8.34 -29.53
N PRO A 40 5.80 7.47 -28.74
CA PRO A 40 4.68 6.68 -29.23
C PRO A 40 3.52 7.57 -29.69
N ALA A 41 2.73 7.05 -30.63
CA ALA A 41 1.53 7.72 -31.13
C ALA A 41 0.44 7.71 -30.04
N TYR A 42 0.45 8.73 -29.18
CA TYR A 42 -0.65 9.02 -28.26
C TYR A 42 -1.95 9.26 -29.04
N ALA A 43 -3.09 8.87 -28.47
CA ALA A 43 -4.38 9.21 -29.05
C ALA A 43 -4.48 10.74 -29.16
N GLY A 44 -4.65 11.26 -30.37
CA GLY A 44 -5.00 12.66 -30.58
C GLY A 44 -6.45 12.85 -30.13
N ASP A 45 -6.66 13.57 -29.03
CA ASP A 45 -7.99 13.89 -28.53
C ASP A 45 -8.61 15.00 -29.42
N PRO A 46 -9.76 14.78 -30.09
CA PRO A 46 -10.41 15.81 -30.91
C PRO A 46 -11.24 16.81 -30.09
N GLU A 47 -11.49 16.55 -28.80
CA GLU A 47 -12.50 17.31 -28.02
C GLU A 47 -11.96 18.12 -26.84
N HIS A 48 -10.68 18.05 -26.49
CA HIS A 48 -10.10 18.87 -25.41
C HIS A 48 -8.79 19.50 -25.90
N GLY A 49 -8.63 20.82 -25.67
CA GLY A 49 -7.48 21.63 -26.09
C GLY A 49 -6.12 21.10 -25.57
N PRO A 50 -5.01 21.78 -25.91
CA PRO A 50 -3.66 21.23 -25.70
C PRO A 50 -3.47 20.82 -24.24
N ALA A 51 -3.17 19.53 -24.04
CA ALA A 51 -3.11 18.88 -22.75
C ALA A 51 -2.12 19.55 -21.78
N SER A 52 -2.58 19.68 -20.52
CA SER A 52 -1.89 19.34 -19.27
C SER A 52 -0.55 20.02 -18.98
N GLU A 53 -0.36 20.47 -17.74
CA GLU A 53 0.94 20.77 -17.14
C GLU A 53 2.05 19.81 -17.65
N SER A 54 3.17 20.40 -18.09
CA SER A 54 4.25 19.77 -18.86
C SER A 54 4.78 18.47 -18.24
N GLN A 55 4.38 17.35 -18.80
CA GLN A 55 5.00 16.09 -18.43
C GLN A 55 6.40 16.00 -19.05
N VAL A 56 7.37 15.57 -18.24
CA VAL A 56 8.75 15.38 -18.67
C VAL A 56 8.99 13.88 -18.84
N ASN A 57 9.37 13.44 -20.03
CA ASN A 57 9.79 12.07 -20.27
C ASN A 57 11.32 12.01 -20.28
N VAL A 58 11.89 11.19 -19.42
CA VAL A 58 13.34 11.07 -19.23
C VAL A 58 13.74 9.63 -19.51
N PRO A 59 14.77 9.38 -20.33
CA PRO A 59 15.26 8.02 -20.53
C PRO A 59 15.78 7.42 -19.22
N ILE A 60 15.61 6.12 -19.05
CA ILE A 60 16.23 5.42 -17.92
C ILE A 60 17.75 5.28 -18.15
N PRO A 61 18.55 5.22 -17.08
CA PRO A 61 19.97 4.86 -17.16
C PRO A 61 20.21 3.58 -17.96
N SER A 62 21.27 3.56 -18.78
CA SER A 62 21.64 2.42 -19.64
C SER A 62 21.76 1.11 -18.87
N ASP A 63 22.35 1.16 -17.68
CA ASP A 63 22.61 -0.02 -16.85
C ASP A 63 21.29 -0.69 -16.39
N LEU A 64 20.23 0.10 -16.22
CA LEU A 64 18.89 -0.41 -15.89
C LEU A 64 18.20 -1.02 -17.11
N ALA A 65 18.41 -0.42 -18.30
CA ALA A 65 17.90 -0.96 -19.55
C ALA A 65 18.56 -2.31 -19.88
N ASP A 66 19.87 -2.43 -19.65
CA ASP A 66 20.64 -3.66 -19.87
C ASP A 66 20.23 -4.76 -18.88
N ALA A 67 20.05 -4.42 -17.60
CA ALA A 67 19.61 -5.36 -16.57
C ALA A 67 18.19 -5.90 -16.81
N ALA A 68 17.30 -5.10 -17.41
CA ALA A 68 15.96 -5.53 -17.77
C ALA A 68 15.95 -6.59 -18.88
N GLY A 69 17.03 -6.70 -19.67
CA GLY A 69 17.18 -7.64 -20.78
C GLY A 69 15.96 -7.71 -21.70
N PRO A 70 15.35 -6.58 -22.11
CA PRO A 70 14.13 -6.61 -22.89
C PRO A 70 14.40 -7.36 -24.20
N ASN A 71 13.71 -8.47 -24.42
CA ASN A 71 13.67 -9.16 -25.71
C ASN A 71 12.86 -8.28 -26.68
N LEU A 72 13.54 -7.26 -27.24
CA LEU A 72 13.01 -6.26 -28.18
C LEU A 72 12.27 -6.88 -29.38
N ASN A 73 12.55 -8.14 -29.70
CA ASN A 73 11.92 -8.86 -30.80
C ASN A 73 10.46 -9.31 -30.56
N SER A 74 9.96 -9.24 -29.32
CA SER A 74 8.61 -9.75 -28.94
C SER A 74 7.64 -8.69 -28.43
N THR A 75 8.05 -7.43 -28.43
CA THR A 75 7.39 -6.35 -27.70
C THR A 75 6.95 -5.26 -28.69
N THR A 76 5.74 -4.71 -28.55
CA THR A 76 5.28 -3.58 -29.38
C THR A 76 6.09 -2.32 -29.09
N GLU A 77 6.16 -1.37 -30.04
CA GLU A 77 6.89 -0.10 -29.88
C GLU A 77 6.49 0.66 -28.59
N ASP A 78 5.19 0.73 -28.29
CA ASP A 78 4.66 1.37 -27.07
C ASP A 78 5.21 0.75 -25.78
N ASN A 79 5.38 -0.58 -25.78
CA ASN A 79 5.88 -1.30 -24.61
C ASN A 79 7.39 -1.07 -24.42
N VAL A 80 8.14 -0.95 -25.52
CA VAL A 80 9.57 -0.61 -25.47
C VAL A 80 9.76 0.80 -24.92
N TYR A 81 8.89 1.75 -25.30
CA TYR A 81 8.97 3.12 -24.82
C TYR A 81 8.67 3.24 -23.31
N GLU A 82 7.59 2.63 -22.81
CA GLU A 82 7.22 2.72 -21.38
C GLU A 82 8.20 2.01 -20.43
N MET A 83 9.01 1.10 -20.98
CA MET A 83 10.09 0.41 -20.26
C MET A 83 11.45 1.13 -20.41
N GLY A 84 11.56 2.09 -21.33
CA GLY A 84 12.76 2.88 -21.58
C GLY A 84 12.69 4.32 -21.05
N HIS A 85 11.50 4.83 -20.73
CA HIS A 85 11.31 6.22 -20.31
C HIS A 85 10.47 6.33 -19.03
N LEU A 86 10.99 7.10 -18.09
CA LEU A 86 10.30 7.57 -16.89
C LEU A 86 9.50 8.83 -17.22
N THR A 87 8.21 8.85 -16.91
CA THR A 87 7.38 10.05 -17.03
C THR A 87 7.27 10.74 -15.68
N TYR A 88 7.63 12.02 -15.61
CA TYR A 88 7.48 12.89 -14.44
C TYR A 88 6.42 13.96 -14.68
N THR A 89 5.54 14.16 -13.70
CA THR A 89 4.53 15.22 -13.66
C THR A 89 4.64 15.96 -12.33
N ALA A 90 4.83 17.27 -12.37
CA ALA A 90 4.66 18.13 -11.20
C ALA A 90 3.16 18.39 -11.02
N ILE A 91 2.66 18.28 -9.79
CA ILE A 91 1.24 18.47 -9.49
C ILE A 91 1.09 19.60 -8.48
N SER A 92 0.32 20.63 -8.82
CA SER A 92 -0.15 21.68 -7.90
C SER A 92 -1.59 21.45 -7.43
N THR A 93 -2.32 20.59 -8.14
CA THR A 93 -3.77 20.42 -7.99
C THR A 93 -4.17 19.59 -6.77
N ASP A 94 -5.39 19.79 -6.31
CA ASP A 94 -6.01 18.96 -5.28
C ASP A 94 -6.37 17.56 -5.85
N PRO A 95 -6.26 16.47 -5.05
CA PRO A 95 -6.66 15.13 -5.49
C PRO A 95 -8.04 15.03 -6.18
N GLN A 96 -9.02 15.83 -5.76
CA GLN A 96 -10.37 15.80 -6.32
C GLN A 96 -10.41 16.30 -7.77
N GLU A 97 -9.60 17.31 -8.05
CA GLU A 97 -9.52 18.02 -9.34
C GLU A 97 -8.48 17.38 -10.28
N PHE A 98 -7.63 16.49 -9.75
CA PHE A 98 -6.56 15.84 -10.51
C PHE A 98 -7.04 15.26 -11.84
N HIS A 99 -8.18 14.57 -11.84
CA HIS A 99 -8.75 13.92 -13.03
C HIS A 99 -9.18 14.89 -14.14
N GLU A 100 -9.36 16.17 -13.83
CA GLU A 100 -9.79 17.20 -14.80
C GLU A 100 -8.59 17.78 -15.56
N LYS A 101 -7.42 17.79 -14.92
CA LYS A 101 -6.21 18.44 -15.43
C LYS A 101 -5.11 17.47 -15.86
N HIS A 102 -5.12 16.24 -15.34
CA HIS A 102 -4.06 15.27 -15.58
C HIS A 102 -4.61 13.92 -16.05
N HIS A 103 -3.90 13.32 -17.01
CA HIS A 103 -4.15 11.96 -17.47
C HIS A 103 -3.00 11.05 -17.04
N LEU A 104 -3.35 9.82 -16.64
CA LEU A 104 -2.39 8.78 -16.29
C LEU A 104 -2.05 7.93 -17.50
N ARG A 105 -0.80 7.47 -17.59
CA ARG A 105 -0.25 6.74 -18.72
C ARG A 105 -1.12 5.57 -19.22
N PRO A 106 -1.73 4.71 -18.36
CA PRO A 106 -2.59 3.62 -18.84
C PRO A 106 -3.77 4.06 -19.72
N LYS A 107 -4.25 5.30 -19.55
CA LYS A 107 -5.36 5.85 -20.35
C LYS A 107 -4.92 6.60 -21.61
N ARG A 108 -3.63 6.91 -21.75
CA ARG A 108 -3.08 7.71 -22.85
C ARG A 108 -2.67 6.88 -24.07
N PHE A 109 -2.49 5.57 -23.90
CA PHE A 109 -2.21 4.68 -25.02
C PHE A 109 -3.33 4.75 -26.07
N LYS A 110 -2.97 4.55 -27.35
CA LYS A 110 -3.94 4.47 -28.47
C LYS A 110 -5.12 3.56 -28.17
N PHE A 111 -4.85 2.46 -27.47
CA PHE A 111 -5.86 1.60 -26.86
C PHE A 111 -5.74 1.72 -25.34
N PRO A 112 -6.63 2.49 -24.68
CA PRO A 112 -6.60 2.67 -23.23
C PRO A 112 -6.67 1.32 -22.51
N ARG A 113 -5.78 1.12 -21.53
CA ARG A 113 -5.75 -0.11 -20.73
C ARG A 113 -6.84 -0.05 -19.66
N HIS A 114 -7.53 -1.18 -19.50
CA HIS A 114 -8.46 -1.38 -18.39
C HIS A 114 -7.67 -1.83 -17.15
N THR A 115 -7.90 -1.17 -16.01
CA THR A 115 -7.25 -1.51 -14.74
C THR A 115 -8.18 -2.43 -13.96
N GLU A 116 -7.76 -3.65 -13.66
CA GLU A 116 -8.49 -4.56 -12.76
C GLU A 116 -8.16 -4.27 -11.30
N ILE A 117 -6.87 -4.07 -11.00
CA ILE A 117 -6.37 -3.90 -9.63
C ILE A 117 -5.46 -2.67 -9.55
N LEU A 118 -5.81 -1.74 -8.66
CA LEU A 118 -4.94 -0.65 -8.25
C LEU A 118 -4.42 -0.92 -6.83
N VAL A 119 -3.12 -1.19 -6.69
CA VAL A 119 -2.48 -1.42 -5.39
C VAL A 119 -1.90 -0.11 -4.88
N GLY A 120 -2.36 0.41 -3.74
CA GLY A 120 -1.80 1.58 -3.06
C GLY A 120 -0.92 1.16 -1.89
N ILE A 121 0.36 1.53 -1.92
CA ILE A 121 1.34 1.28 -0.87
C ILE A 121 1.66 2.60 -0.19
N THR A 122 1.30 2.77 1.09
CA THR A 122 1.63 3.98 1.85
C THR A 122 2.98 3.85 2.55
N VAL A 123 3.83 4.86 2.38
CA VAL A 123 5.20 4.95 2.92
C VAL A 123 5.36 6.29 3.64
N TYR A 124 5.94 6.28 4.82
CA TYR A 124 6.32 7.48 5.57
C TYR A 124 7.84 7.55 5.73
N ASN A 125 8.38 6.97 6.80
CA ASN A 125 9.79 7.00 7.16
C ASN A 125 10.37 5.59 7.37
N GLU A 126 9.68 4.57 6.87
CA GLU A 126 10.09 3.19 6.99
C GLU A 126 11.38 2.91 6.20
N PRO A 127 12.29 2.09 6.74
CA PRO A 127 13.56 1.80 6.11
C PRO A 127 13.40 0.97 4.83
N LYS A 128 14.36 1.11 3.91
CA LYS A 128 14.38 0.46 2.58
C LYS A 128 14.04 -1.04 2.53
N HIS A 129 14.41 -1.82 3.55
CA HIS A 129 14.16 -3.25 3.56
C HIS A 129 12.66 -3.59 3.69
N LEU A 130 11.85 -2.72 4.31
CA LEU A 130 10.41 -2.89 4.41
C LEU A 130 9.72 -2.66 3.06
N LEU A 131 10.14 -1.62 2.33
CA LEU A 131 9.67 -1.41 0.96
C LEU A 131 10.07 -2.58 0.05
N ARG A 132 11.32 -3.01 0.12
CA ARG A 132 11.82 -4.16 -0.65
C ARG A 132 10.99 -5.42 -0.37
N ARG A 133 10.69 -5.71 0.89
CA ARG A 133 9.85 -6.85 1.31
C ARG A 133 8.46 -6.79 0.72
N THR A 134 7.80 -5.64 0.77
CA THR A 134 6.46 -5.45 0.19
C THR A 134 6.48 -5.62 -1.32
N LEU A 135 7.38 -4.95 -2.03
CA LEU A 135 7.50 -5.04 -3.48
C LEU A 135 7.80 -6.47 -3.95
N GLN A 136 8.69 -7.20 -3.27
CA GLN A 136 8.95 -8.61 -3.57
C GLN A 136 7.68 -9.47 -3.45
N SER A 137 6.87 -9.26 -2.41
CA SER A 137 5.61 -10.02 -2.25
C SER A 137 4.57 -9.67 -3.32
N ILE A 138 4.56 -8.42 -3.80
CA ILE A 138 3.71 -7.98 -4.92
C ILE A 138 4.16 -8.65 -6.22
N VAL A 139 5.47 -8.65 -6.53
CA VAL A 139 6.00 -9.35 -7.71
C VAL A 139 5.57 -10.82 -7.71
N GLN A 140 5.66 -11.52 -6.57
CA GLN A 140 5.21 -12.90 -6.45
C GLN A 140 3.71 -13.07 -6.74
N ASN A 141 2.86 -12.16 -6.25
CA ASN A 141 1.41 -12.20 -6.51
C ASN A 141 1.09 -11.89 -7.98
N LEU A 142 1.75 -10.91 -8.59
CA LEU A 142 1.57 -10.56 -9.99
C LEU A 142 2.08 -11.67 -10.92
N TRP A 143 3.18 -12.34 -10.56
CA TRP A 143 3.66 -13.52 -11.26
C TRP A 143 2.59 -14.62 -11.23
N TYR A 144 2.02 -14.91 -10.06
CA TYR A 144 0.97 -15.91 -9.91
C TYR A 144 -0.23 -15.63 -10.83
N LEU A 145 -0.62 -14.36 -10.98
CA LEU A 145 -1.67 -13.94 -11.94
C LEU A 145 -1.22 -14.13 -13.40
N ASN A 146 0.02 -13.77 -13.75
CA ASN A 146 0.56 -13.87 -15.10
C ASN A 146 0.68 -15.32 -15.61
N ILE A 147 0.94 -16.30 -14.73
CA ILE A 147 1.10 -17.70 -15.13
C ILE A 147 -0.23 -18.49 -15.16
N ARG A 148 -1.35 -17.85 -14.83
CA ARG A 148 -2.67 -18.50 -14.87
C ARG A 148 -3.00 -18.97 -16.29
N THR A 149 -3.32 -20.25 -16.44
CA THR A 149 -3.80 -20.83 -17.71
C THR A 149 -5.31 -21.02 -17.74
N GLN A 150 -5.93 -21.17 -16.56
CA GLN A 150 -7.37 -21.35 -16.39
C GLN A 150 -8.00 -20.10 -15.78
N SER A 151 -8.02 -19.00 -16.53
CA SER A 151 -8.75 -17.78 -16.18
C SER A 151 -9.12 -17.03 -17.45
N ARG A 152 -10.30 -16.40 -17.47
CA ARG A 152 -10.71 -15.51 -18.56
C ARG A 152 -9.99 -14.15 -18.49
N ILE A 153 -9.56 -13.75 -17.29
CA ILE A 153 -9.02 -12.42 -17.02
C ILE A 153 -7.50 -12.48 -16.81
N TRP A 154 -7.01 -13.52 -16.14
CA TRP A 154 -5.60 -13.67 -15.78
C TRP A 154 -4.87 -14.63 -16.72
N GLY A 155 -3.58 -14.40 -16.89
CA GLY A 155 -2.69 -15.10 -17.82
C GLY A 155 -1.62 -14.17 -18.38
N LYS A 156 -1.01 -14.54 -19.52
CA LYS A 156 0.01 -13.70 -20.16
C LYS A 156 -0.55 -12.30 -20.42
N GLY A 157 0.15 -11.27 -19.95
CA GLY A 157 -0.31 -9.87 -20.04
C GLY A 157 -1.16 -9.40 -18.87
N SER A 158 -1.26 -10.16 -17.78
CA SER A 158 -1.97 -9.70 -16.56
C SER A 158 -1.42 -8.39 -16.01
N TRP A 159 -0.12 -8.14 -16.23
CA TRP A 159 0.56 -6.92 -15.80
C TRP A 159 -0.05 -5.63 -16.40
N TYR A 160 -0.65 -5.69 -17.59
CA TYR A 160 -1.34 -4.53 -18.19
C TYR A 160 -2.55 -4.06 -17.38
N LYS A 161 -3.12 -4.97 -16.59
CA LYS A 161 -4.36 -4.77 -15.82
C LYS A 161 -4.10 -4.38 -14.37
N ILE A 162 -2.85 -4.30 -13.95
CA ILE A 162 -2.48 -4.05 -12.55
C ILE A 162 -1.56 -2.85 -12.51
N VAL A 163 -1.91 -1.87 -11.67
CA VAL A 163 -1.10 -0.69 -11.41
C VAL A 163 -0.72 -0.69 -9.94
N VAL A 164 0.57 -0.55 -9.65
CA VAL A 164 1.11 -0.46 -8.29
C VAL A 164 1.53 0.97 -8.03
N CYS A 165 0.85 1.64 -7.12
CA CYS A 165 1.07 3.02 -6.71
C CYS A 165 1.74 3.07 -5.34
N ILE A 166 2.91 3.71 -5.26
CA ILE A 166 3.63 4.00 -4.03
C ILE A 166 3.34 5.45 -3.66
N LEU A 167 2.86 5.69 -2.44
CA LEU A 167 2.53 7.03 -1.93
C LEU A 167 3.44 7.37 -0.76
N ILE A 168 4.35 8.33 -0.96
CA ILE A 168 5.30 8.80 0.06
C ILE A 168 4.75 10.06 0.75
N GLU A 169 4.70 10.01 2.08
CA GLU A 169 4.31 11.10 2.97
C GLU A 169 5.46 12.09 3.21
N GLY A 170 5.57 13.11 2.36
CA GLY A 170 6.54 14.19 2.53
C GLY A 170 7.94 13.80 2.06
N ILE A 171 8.48 14.55 1.11
CA ILE A 171 9.80 14.30 0.52
C ILE A 171 10.94 14.41 1.55
N ASP A 172 10.80 15.25 2.56
CA ASP A 172 11.83 15.45 3.60
C ASP A 172 11.84 14.34 4.67
N SER A 173 10.74 13.60 4.81
CA SER A 173 10.57 12.58 5.86
C SER A 173 10.97 11.18 5.39
N VAL A 174 11.18 10.98 4.10
CA VAL A 174 11.46 9.68 3.50
C VAL A 174 12.87 9.20 3.86
N ASP A 175 13.01 7.90 4.13
CA ASP A 175 14.31 7.27 4.29
C ASP A 175 15.11 7.38 2.98
N PRO A 176 16.35 7.90 2.98
CA PRO A 176 17.16 7.99 1.76
C PRO A 176 17.36 6.62 1.08
N GLY A 177 17.42 5.55 1.88
CA GLY A 177 17.51 4.19 1.36
C GLY A 177 16.27 3.75 0.57
N VAL A 178 15.09 4.30 0.84
CA VAL A 178 13.89 4.09 0.03
C VAL A 178 14.06 4.74 -1.35
N LEU A 179 14.61 5.94 -1.42
CA LEU A 179 14.92 6.60 -2.69
C LEU A 179 15.96 5.82 -3.50
N ASP A 180 16.97 5.22 -2.85
CA ASP A 180 17.94 4.33 -3.51
C ASP A 180 17.25 3.14 -4.18
N VAL A 181 16.29 2.52 -3.48
CA VAL A 181 15.52 1.38 -4.02
C VAL A 181 14.64 1.82 -5.19
N LEU A 182 13.97 2.98 -5.08
CA LEU A 182 13.14 3.52 -6.15
C LEU A 182 13.96 3.89 -7.39
N THR A 183 15.15 4.45 -7.18
CA THR A 183 16.13 4.75 -8.25
C THR A 183 16.61 3.48 -8.93
N SER A 184 16.97 2.47 -8.14
CA SER A 184 17.42 1.16 -8.64
C SER A 184 16.35 0.41 -9.43
N ASN A 185 15.08 0.72 -9.22
CA ASN A 185 13.94 0.16 -9.97
C ASN A 185 13.54 1.03 -11.18
N GLY A 186 14.19 2.18 -11.39
CA GLY A 186 13.91 3.15 -12.46
C GLY A 186 12.71 4.07 -12.20
N LEU A 187 12.05 3.98 -11.04
CA LEU A 187 10.83 4.73 -10.72
C LEU A 187 11.10 6.14 -10.18
N TYR A 188 12.34 6.43 -9.80
CA TYR A 188 12.76 7.74 -9.30
C TYR A 188 14.11 8.14 -9.94
N GLN A 189 14.26 9.42 -10.26
CA GLN A 189 15.53 10.00 -10.67
C GLN A 189 15.74 11.32 -9.93
N ASN A 190 16.93 11.48 -9.35
CA ASN A 190 17.27 12.67 -8.60
C ASN A 190 17.33 13.91 -9.51
N GLY A 191 16.84 15.05 -9.01
CA GLY A 191 16.86 16.33 -9.73
C GLY A 191 15.64 16.63 -10.60
N LEU A 192 14.64 15.72 -10.69
CA LEU A 192 13.41 15.99 -11.44
C LEU A 192 12.37 16.81 -10.66
N CYS A 193 12.38 16.73 -9.32
CA CYS A 193 11.43 17.44 -8.47
C CYS A 193 11.61 18.97 -8.59
N LYS A 194 10.56 19.66 -9.05
CA LYS A 194 10.52 21.13 -9.21
C LYS A 194 9.73 21.79 -8.08
N LYS A 195 10.14 22.97 -7.61
CA LYS A 195 9.39 23.71 -6.58
C LYS A 195 8.08 24.31 -7.09
N THR A 196 8.08 24.76 -8.34
CA THR A 196 6.92 25.37 -8.99
C THR A 196 6.59 24.65 -10.29
N THR A 197 5.32 24.64 -10.66
CA THR A 197 4.88 24.20 -11.99
C THR A 197 5.34 25.22 -13.04
N GLU A 198 5.21 24.89 -14.32
CA GLU A 198 5.54 25.83 -15.41
C GLU A 198 4.66 27.08 -15.42
N GLN A 199 3.48 26.99 -14.82
CA GLN A 199 2.52 28.10 -14.67
C GLN A 199 2.83 28.96 -13.43
N GLY A 200 3.86 28.61 -12.65
CA GLY A 200 4.27 29.34 -11.45
C GLY A 200 3.52 28.96 -10.18
N GLU A 201 2.71 27.88 -10.21
CA GLU A 201 2.00 27.39 -9.02
C GLU A 201 2.93 26.55 -8.13
N GLU A 202 2.68 26.55 -6.82
CA GLU A 202 3.45 25.73 -5.88
C GLU A 202 3.12 24.25 -6.06
N VAL A 203 4.17 23.42 -6.17
CA VAL A 203 4.00 21.97 -6.33
C VAL A 203 3.63 21.34 -4.99
N THR A 204 2.53 20.58 -4.97
CA THR A 204 2.04 19.83 -3.80
C THR A 204 2.41 18.34 -3.88
N GLY A 205 2.69 17.84 -5.08
CA GLY A 205 3.13 16.46 -5.29
C GLY A 205 3.94 16.24 -6.56
N HIS A 206 4.79 15.23 -6.53
CA HIS A 206 5.62 14.77 -7.64
C HIS A 206 5.16 13.37 -8.06
N LEU A 207 4.60 13.26 -9.26
CA LEU A 207 4.14 11.99 -9.82
C LEU A 207 5.14 11.44 -10.82
N PHE A 208 5.50 10.19 -10.64
CA PHE A 208 6.37 9.41 -11.52
C PHE A 208 5.63 8.19 -12.01
N GLU A 209 5.71 7.90 -13.30
CA GLU A 209 5.12 6.72 -13.92
C GLU A 209 6.19 5.96 -14.71
N PHE A 210 6.36 4.67 -14.45
CA PHE A 210 7.33 3.82 -15.15
C PHE A 210 6.85 2.36 -15.26
N THR A 211 7.29 1.62 -16.27
CA THR A 211 7.10 0.15 -16.34
C THR A 211 8.43 -0.54 -16.10
N SER A 212 8.58 -1.18 -14.94
CA SER A 212 9.86 -1.74 -14.48
C SER A 212 9.87 -3.26 -14.55
N HIS A 213 11.03 -3.85 -14.85
CA HIS A 213 11.32 -5.29 -14.65
C HIS A 213 11.66 -5.56 -13.19
N LEU A 214 10.68 -5.30 -12.31
CA LEU A 214 10.88 -5.19 -10.87
C LEU A 214 11.56 -6.41 -10.22
N ALA A 215 11.30 -7.62 -10.72
CA ALA A 215 11.93 -8.85 -10.20
C ALA A 215 13.46 -8.86 -10.34
N ALA A 216 13.98 -8.33 -11.46
CA ALA A 216 15.42 -8.26 -11.75
C ALA A 216 16.12 -7.31 -10.76
N HIS A 217 15.56 -6.10 -10.61
CA HIS A 217 16.10 -5.08 -9.69
C HIS A 217 16.00 -5.50 -8.21
N LEU A 218 14.99 -6.30 -7.86
CA LEU A 218 14.81 -6.86 -6.52
C LEU A 218 15.58 -8.17 -6.29
N GLY A 219 16.34 -8.66 -7.28
CA GLY A 219 17.09 -9.92 -7.18
C GLY A 219 16.21 -11.10 -6.77
N CYS A 220 14.96 -11.13 -7.23
CA CYS A 220 13.97 -12.15 -6.88
C CYS A 220 13.36 -12.80 -8.12
N GLU A 221 14.20 -13.03 -9.14
CA GLU A 221 13.79 -13.65 -10.40
C GLU A 221 13.43 -15.13 -10.25
N ASP A 222 14.13 -15.82 -9.34
CA ASP A 222 13.93 -17.24 -9.08
C ASP A 222 12.82 -17.43 -8.06
N TYR A 223 11.74 -18.08 -8.51
CA TYR A 223 10.73 -18.57 -7.58
C TYR A 223 11.27 -19.76 -6.78
N LEU A 224 11.66 -19.51 -5.54
CA LEU A 224 11.98 -20.56 -4.58
C LEU A 224 10.66 -21.07 -3.96
N ASP A 225 10.10 -22.12 -4.53
CA ASP A 225 9.05 -22.87 -3.84
C ASP A 225 9.70 -23.77 -2.78
N GLY A 226 9.29 -23.61 -1.53
CA GLY A 226 9.70 -24.51 -0.44
C GLY A 226 8.99 -25.86 -0.50
N ASP A 227 8.15 -26.10 -1.50
CA ASP A 227 7.41 -27.32 -1.69
C ASP A 227 7.61 -27.79 -3.14
N GLY A 228 8.30 -28.92 -3.28
CA GLY A 228 8.95 -29.38 -4.52
C GLY A 228 8.01 -29.90 -5.60
N ASN A 229 6.90 -29.20 -5.90
CA ASN A 229 5.91 -29.67 -6.87
C ASN A 229 6.01 -28.95 -8.23
N SER A 230 6.57 -29.68 -9.20
CA SER A 230 6.22 -29.79 -10.63
C SER A 230 5.75 -28.58 -11.47
N TYR A 231 6.13 -27.33 -11.17
CA TYR A 231 6.07 -26.28 -12.19
C TYR A 231 7.24 -26.37 -13.18
N LYS A 232 6.91 -26.39 -14.48
CA LYS A 232 7.86 -26.44 -15.61
C LYS A 232 8.98 -25.40 -15.44
N PRO A 233 10.24 -25.72 -15.79
CA PRO A 233 11.40 -24.87 -15.54
C PRO A 233 11.29 -23.47 -16.18
N GLU A 234 10.70 -23.34 -17.37
CA GLU A 234 10.48 -22.04 -18.03
C GLU A 234 9.45 -21.15 -17.33
N SER A 235 8.54 -21.73 -16.53
CA SER A 235 7.55 -20.97 -15.77
C SER A 235 8.09 -20.42 -14.45
N ARG A 236 9.33 -20.75 -14.06
CA ARG A 236 9.91 -20.34 -12.77
C ARG A 236 10.50 -18.94 -12.75
N SER A 237 10.73 -18.34 -13.91
CA SER A 237 11.30 -16.99 -13.99
C SER A 237 10.21 -15.94 -13.78
N MET A 238 10.43 -15.04 -12.82
CA MET A 238 9.58 -13.87 -12.58
C MET A 238 9.94 -12.67 -13.47
N LYS A 239 10.46 -12.92 -14.68
CA LYS A 239 10.76 -11.87 -15.66
C LYS A 239 9.51 -11.43 -16.39
N PHE A 240 8.82 -10.46 -15.81
CA PHE A 240 7.69 -9.77 -16.45
C PHE A 240 7.67 -8.29 -15.99
N PRO A 241 7.19 -7.38 -16.84
CA PRO A 241 7.07 -5.97 -16.51
C PRO A 241 5.98 -5.69 -15.47
N VAL A 242 6.15 -4.62 -14.69
CA VAL A 242 5.19 -4.14 -13.69
C VAL A 242 4.94 -2.66 -13.91
N GLN A 243 3.67 -2.26 -14.03
CA GLN A 243 3.30 -0.84 -14.11
C GLN A 243 3.36 -0.21 -12.72
N LEU A 244 4.25 0.76 -12.57
CA LEU A 244 4.49 1.47 -11.33
C LEU A 244 4.09 2.94 -11.46
N MET A 245 3.52 3.45 -10.38
CA MET A 245 3.32 4.87 -10.13
C MET A 245 3.94 5.21 -8.77
N LEU A 246 4.55 6.38 -8.66
CA LEU A 246 5.05 6.93 -7.41
C LEU A 246 4.52 8.35 -7.26
N LEU A 247 3.81 8.61 -6.17
CA LEU A 247 3.49 9.97 -5.73
C LEU A 247 4.36 10.31 -4.51
N MET A 248 5.23 11.30 -4.66
CA MET A 248 5.93 11.90 -3.52
C MET A 248 5.28 13.24 -3.18
N LYS A 249 4.66 13.33 -2.00
CA LYS A 249 4.07 14.59 -1.54
C LYS A 249 5.15 15.52 -1.04
N THR A 250 4.99 16.83 -1.23
CA THR A 250 5.98 17.80 -0.73
C THR A 250 5.98 17.88 0.79
N SER A 251 4.82 17.76 1.41
CA SER A 251 4.65 17.73 2.86
C SER A 251 3.97 16.45 3.35
N ASN A 252 4.12 16.16 4.64
CA ASN A 252 3.40 15.06 5.29
C ASN A 252 1.95 15.50 5.56
N CYS A 253 1.02 14.95 4.79
CA CYS A 253 -0.42 15.20 4.90
C CYS A 253 -1.18 14.04 5.58
N GLY A 254 -0.45 13.02 6.02
CA GLY A 254 -1.00 11.84 6.67
C GLY A 254 -1.64 10.81 5.73
N LYS A 255 -1.77 9.60 6.25
CA LYS A 255 -2.24 8.41 5.53
C LYS A 255 -3.60 8.58 4.85
N LEU A 256 -4.54 9.29 5.48
CA LEU A 256 -5.86 9.56 4.89
C LEU A 256 -5.76 10.39 3.61
N ASN A 257 -4.84 11.36 3.57
CA ASN A 257 -4.58 12.13 2.36
C ASN A 257 -3.98 11.25 1.25
N SER A 258 -3.12 10.29 1.58
CA SER A 258 -2.66 9.29 0.60
C SER A 258 -3.81 8.43 0.05
N TYR A 259 -4.77 8.05 0.88
CA TYR A 259 -5.98 7.40 0.40
C TYR A 259 -6.82 8.32 -0.48
N ARG A 260 -6.93 9.61 -0.15
CA ARG A 260 -7.60 10.59 -1.01
C ARG A 260 -6.96 10.68 -2.40
N TRP A 261 -5.63 10.71 -2.49
CA TRP A 261 -4.92 10.60 -3.76
C TRP A 261 -5.23 9.32 -4.51
N LEU A 262 -5.21 8.17 -3.82
CA LEU A 262 -5.49 6.88 -4.41
C LEU A 262 -6.92 6.80 -4.99
N TYR A 263 -7.92 7.29 -4.24
CA TYR A 263 -9.34 7.10 -4.55
C TYR A 263 -9.94 8.23 -5.41
N ASN A 264 -9.70 9.49 -5.04
CA ASN A 264 -10.32 10.63 -5.70
C ASN A 264 -9.47 11.13 -6.87
N GLY A 265 -8.15 10.98 -6.79
CA GLY A 265 -7.22 11.30 -7.87
C GLY A 265 -7.05 10.14 -8.84
N PHE A 266 -6.25 9.15 -8.47
CA PHE A 266 -5.78 8.12 -9.40
C PHE A 266 -6.86 7.13 -9.82
N ALA A 267 -7.65 6.59 -8.89
CA ALA A 267 -8.71 5.66 -9.23
C ALA A 267 -9.80 6.31 -10.08
N ARG A 268 -10.04 7.62 -9.94
CA ARG A 268 -10.99 8.37 -10.80
C ARG A 268 -10.56 8.45 -12.26
N VAL A 269 -9.25 8.45 -12.52
CA VAL A 269 -8.69 8.39 -13.88
C VAL A 269 -8.57 6.95 -14.37
N LEU A 270 -8.06 6.04 -13.53
CA LEU A 270 -7.81 4.65 -13.91
C LEU A 270 -9.08 3.80 -14.03
N ASP A 271 -10.11 4.15 -13.27
CA ASP A 271 -11.39 3.43 -13.12
C ASP A 271 -11.17 1.94 -12.82
N PRO A 272 -10.46 1.58 -11.72
CA PRO A 272 -10.16 0.19 -11.42
C PRO A 272 -11.42 -0.58 -10.99
N ASN A 273 -11.44 -1.90 -11.15
CA ASN A 273 -12.50 -2.73 -10.53
C ASN A 273 -12.31 -2.87 -9.01
N MET A 274 -11.06 -2.98 -8.57
CA MET A 274 -10.67 -3.15 -7.17
C MET A 274 -9.45 -2.31 -6.83
N THR A 275 -9.45 -1.66 -5.67
CA THR A 275 -8.25 -1.11 -5.04
C THR A 275 -7.78 -2.00 -3.90
N VAL A 276 -6.48 -2.01 -3.62
CA VAL A 276 -5.88 -2.73 -2.49
C VAL A 276 -4.98 -1.78 -1.73
N ASN A 277 -5.28 -1.56 -0.45
CA ASN A 277 -4.47 -0.76 0.45
C ASN A 277 -3.47 -1.65 1.17
N LEU A 278 -2.19 -1.28 1.09
CA LEU A 278 -1.08 -1.94 1.78
C LEU A 278 -0.25 -0.92 2.54
N ASP A 279 0.10 -1.27 3.77
CA ASP A 279 1.16 -0.57 4.50
C ASP A 279 2.52 -1.12 4.08
N VAL A 280 3.51 -0.23 3.93
CA VAL A 280 4.89 -0.64 3.65
C VAL A 280 5.42 -1.55 4.77
N GLY A 281 6.22 -2.53 4.37
CA GLY A 281 6.58 -3.65 5.22
C GLY A 281 5.57 -4.79 5.17
N THR A 282 4.33 -4.64 4.72
CA THR A 282 3.44 -5.80 4.62
C THR A 282 3.96 -6.78 3.57
N LYS A 283 4.11 -8.06 3.94
CA LYS A 283 4.41 -9.17 3.02
C LYS A 283 3.12 -9.93 2.73
N LEU A 284 2.63 -9.84 1.50
CA LEU A 284 1.47 -10.61 1.07
C LEU A 284 1.80 -12.10 0.90
N GLY A 285 0.84 -12.96 1.23
CA GLY A 285 0.86 -14.36 0.86
C GLY A 285 0.86 -14.53 -0.66
N LYS A 286 1.42 -15.64 -1.15
CA LYS A 286 1.72 -15.89 -2.58
C LYS A 286 0.52 -15.73 -3.55
N GLN A 287 -0.70 -15.93 -3.06
CA GLN A 287 -1.94 -15.89 -3.85
C GLN A 287 -2.95 -14.86 -3.32
N ALA A 288 -2.51 -13.95 -2.45
CA ALA A 288 -3.39 -13.03 -1.73
C ALA A 288 -4.20 -12.14 -2.68
N LEU A 289 -3.54 -11.48 -3.66
CA LEU A 289 -4.22 -10.59 -4.60
C LEU A 289 -5.24 -11.35 -5.46
N PHE A 290 -4.89 -12.54 -5.96
CA PHE A 290 -5.79 -13.36 -6.76
C PHE A 290 -7.04 -13.77 -5.96
N LYS A 291 -6.85 -14.27 -4.73
CA LYS A 291 -7.96 -14.73 -3.90
C LYS A 291 -8.86 -13.57 -3.49
N LEU A 292 -8.30 -12.42 -3.11
CA LEU A 292 -9.09 -11.21 -2.84
C LEU A 292 -9.91 -10.82 -4.07
N TRP A 293 -9.25 -10.65 -5.22
CA TRP A 293 -9.91 -10.29 -6.48
C TRP A 293 -11.03 -11.28 -6.83
N LYS A 294 -10.80 -12.58 -6.66
CA LYS A 294 -11.79 -13.62 -6.95
C LYS A 294 -13.06 -13.47 -6.11
N GLU A 295 -12.96 -13.01 -4.87
CA GLU A 295 -14.15 -12.76 -4.05
C GLU A 295 -14.99 -11.60 -4.59
N PHE A 296 -14.36 -10.55 -5.14
CA PHE A 296 -15.08 -9.47 -5.83
C PHE A 296 -15.67 -9.92 -7.16
N ASP A 297 -15.03 -10.86 -7.86
CA ASP A 297 -15.58 -11.44 -9.09
C ASP A 297 -16.83 -12.32 -8.79
N LEU A 298 -16.81 -13.03 -7.67
CA LEU A 298 -17.91 -13.92 -7.25
C LEU A 298 -19.10 -13.21 -6.62
N GLU A 299 -18.86 -12.13 -5.86
CA GLU A 299 -19.90 -11.42 -5.11
C GLU A 299 -20.01 -9.95 -5.56
N PRO A 300 -20.97 -9.63 -6.45
CA PRO A 300 -21.19 -8.27 -6.93
C PRO A 300 -21.49 -7.26 -5.81
N MET A 301 -22.14 -7.69 -4.71
CA MET A 301 -22.45 -6.84 -3.57
C MET A 301 -21.28 -6.71 -2.58
N LEU A 302 -20.12 -7.30 -2.86
CA LEU A 302 -18.93 -7.14 -2.02
C LEU A 302 -18.33 -5.75 -2.23
N ALA A 303 -18.39 -4.91 -1.21
CA ALA A 303 -17.81 -3.57 -1.24
C ALA A 303 -16.37 -3.55 -0.75
N ALA A 304 -16.04 -4.34 0.26
CA ALA A 304 -14.67 -4.45 0.75
C ALA A 304 -14.37 -5.81 1.37
N ALA A 305 -13.11 -6.18 1.33
CA ALA A 305 -12.60 -7.42 1.90
C ALA A 305 -11.27 -7.20 2.62
N CYS A 306 -10.95 -8.06 3.57
CA CYS A 306 -9.63 -8.06 4.21
C CYS A 306 -9.00 -9.45 4.30
N GLY A 307 -7.67 -9.44 4.38
CA GLY A 307 -6.87 -10.62 4.69
C GLY A 307 -6.62 -10.82 6.17
N GLU A 308 -6.08 -11.98 6.52
CA GLU A 308 -5.53 -12.33 7.82
C GLU A 308 -4.19 -11.60 8.03
N ILE A 309 -4.12 -10.76 9.07
CA ILE A 309 -2.84 -10.19 9.49
C ILE A 309 -2.11 -11.21 10.35
N THR A 310 -0.83 -11.45 10.01
CA THR A 310 0.03 -12.43 10.68
C THR A 310 1.31 -11.76 11.16
N CYS A 311 1.87 -12.25 12.27
CA CYS A 311 3.10 -11.69 12.82
C CYS A 311 4.33 -12.18 12.06
N SER A 312 5.30 -11.31 11.85
CA SER A 312 6.66 -11.69 11.45
C SER A 312 7.38 -12.37 12.61
N LEU A 313 7.46 -13.71 12.60
CA LEU A 313 8.03 -14.51 13.69
C LEU A 313 9.56 -14.65 13.63
N GLY A 314 10.23 -14.02 12.66
CA GLY A 314 11.65 -14.19 12.42
C GLY A 314 12.01 -15.58 11.85
N GLY A 315 13.28 -15.76 11.46
CA GLY A 315 13.78 -17.07 11.05
C GLY A 315 13.69 -18.07 12.20
N ASN A 316 13.20 -19.29 11.93
CA ASN A 316 12.99 -20.36 12.92
C ASN A 316 12.07 -19.99 14.11
N TRP A 317 11.15 -19.04 13.94
CA TRP A 317 10.19 -18.61 14.97
C TRP A 317 10.83 -18.08 16.27
N LEU A 318 12.09 -17.67 16.22
CA LEU A 318 12.84 -17.20 17.39
C LEU A 318 12.18 -16.01 18.09
N ASN A 319 11.41 -15.19 17.37
CA ASN A 319 10.72 -14.05 17.98
C ASN A 319 9.64 -14.50 18.98
N LEU A 320 9.12 -15.73 18.92
CA LEU A 320 8.14 -16.26 19.88
C LEU A 320 8.71 -16.41 21.30
N LEU A 321 10.03 -16.39 21.47
CA LEU A 321 10.66 -16.34 22.79
C LEU A 321 10.34 -15.03 23.53
N ASN A 322 9.98 -13.98 22.79
CA ASN A 322 9.49 -12.74 23.39
C ASN A 322 7.99 -12.90 23.74
N PRO A 323 7.59 -12.78 25.03
CA PRO A 323 6.21 -12.97 25.45
C PRO A 323 5.24 -11.97 24.81
N ILE A 324 5.70 -10.75 24.48
CA ILE A 324 4.88 -9.74 23.78
C ILE A 324 4.55 -10.23 22.37
N VAL A 325 5.54 -10.78 21.67
CA VAL A 325 5.37 -11.34 20.32
C VAL A 325 4.45 -12.55 20.34
N ALA A 326 4.65 -13.47 21.29
CA ALA A 326 3.81 -14.63 21.47
C ALA A 326 2.35 -14.25 21.74
N ALA A 327 2.11 -13.30 22.66
CA ALA A 327 0.78 -12.80 22.98
C ALA A 327 0.11 -12.13 21.76
N GLN A 328 0.83 -11.28 21.04
CA GLN A 328 0.31 -10.63 19.82
C GLN A 328 -0.05 -11.66 18.74
N ASN A 329 0.81 -12.66 18.52
CA ASN A 329 0.56 -13.71 17.54
C ASN A 329 -0.66 -14.57 17.91
N PHE A 330 -0.81 -14.91 19.18
CA PHE A 330 -2.01 -15.61 19.68
C PHE A 330 -3.27 -14.77 19.45
N GLU A 331 -3.23 -13.48 19.79
CA GLU A 331 -4.37 -12.58 19.58
C GLU A 331 -4.77 -12.48 18.11
N TYR A 332 -3.82 -12.31 17.19
CA TYR A 332 -4.13 -12.28 15.77
C TYR A 332 -4.77 -13.59 15.32
N LYS A 333 -4.24 -14.74 15.73
CA LYS A 333 -4.82 -16.04 15.36
C LYS A 333 -6.24 -16.20 15.88
N VAL A 334 -6.48 -15.90 17.15
CA VAL A 334 -7.84 -15.98 17.73
C VAL A 334 -8.78 -14.97 17.06
N GLY A 335 -8.36 -13.71 16.93
CA GLY A 335 -9.19 -12.65 16.36
C GLY A 335 -9.56 -12.88 14.90
N PHE A 336 -8.65 -13.38 14.06
CA PHE A 336 -8.99 -13.67 12.66
C PHE A 336 -9.78 -14.97 12.50
N GLN A 337 -9.46 -16.03 13.25
CA GLN A 337 -10.14 -17.32 13.10
C GLN A 337 -11.54 -17.34 13.71
N PHE A 338 -11.77 -16.61 14.80
CA PHE A 338 -13.09 -16.56 15.46
C PHE A 338 -13.84 -15.27 15.15
N ASP A 339 -13.27 -14.11 15.49
CA ASP A 339 -14.04 -12.86 15.38
C ASP A 339 -14.29 -12.49 13.92
N ARG A 340 -13.27 -12.53 13.05
CA ARG A 340 -13.42 -12.11 11.64
C ARG A 340 -14.24 -13.09 10.82
N THR A 341 -14.14 -14.39 11.09
CA THR A 341 -15.00 -15.38 10.41
C THR A 341 -16.45 -15.21 10.84
N PHE A 342 -16.71 -15.00 12.13
CA PHE A 342 -18.05 -14.73 12.66
C PHE A 342 -18.65 -13.44 12.10
N GLU A 343 -17.92 -12.33 12.17
CA GLU A 343 -18.31 -11.04 11.59
C GLU A 343 -18.60 -11.19 10.09
N SER A 344 -17.72 -11.87 9.36
CA SER A 344 -17.89 -12.10 7.92
C SER A 344 -19.12 -12.92 7.57
N ALA A 345 -19.57 -13.85 8.44
CA ALA A 345 -20.80 -14.60 8.22
C ALA A 345 -22.04 -13.69 8.25
N THR A 346 -21.99 -12.61 9.03
CA THR A 346 -23.06 -11.59 9.04
C THR A 346 -23.00 -10.68 7.81
N GLY A 347 -21.85 -10.60 7.12
CA GLY A 347 -21.59 -9.67 6.02
C GLY A 347 -21.15 -8.28 6.49
N PHE A 348 -20.81 -8.13 7.77
CA PHE A 348 -20.35 -6.88 8.38
C PHE A 348 -19.14 -7.14 9.27
N LEU A 349 -17.99 -6.58 8.86
CA LEU A 349 -16.77 -6.54 9.65
C LEU A 349 -16.71 -5.25 10.48
N LEU A 350 -16.29 -5.32 11.74
CA LEU A 350 -16.16 -4.12 12.58
C LEU A 350 -14.93 -3.28 12.26
N LEU A 351 -13.95 -3.86 11.57
CA LEU A 351 -12.67 -3.26 11.22
C LEU A 351 -12.10 -3.96 9.99
N LEU A 352 -11.59 -3.16 9.05
CA LEU A 352 -10.72 -3.60 7.96
C LEU A 352 -9.28 -3.16 8.30
N PRO A 353 -8.31 -4.08 8.40
CA PRO A 353 -6.93 -3.71 8.68
C PRO A 353 -6.30 -2.94 7.52
N GLY A 354 -5.66 -1.80 7.82
CA GLY A 354 -4.93 -1.00 6.83
C GLY A 354 -3.79 -1.75 6.11
N ALA A 355 -3.21 -2.78 6.73
CA ALA A 355 -2.13 -3.56 6.14
C ALA A 355 -2.57 -4.47 4.98
N CYS A 356 -3.83 -4.91 4.93
CA CYS A 356 -4.34 -5.76 3.85
C CYS A 356 -5.86 -5.64 3.76
N SER A 357 -6.31 -4.59 3.08
CA SER A 357 -7.72 -4.36 2.76
C SER A 357 -7.88 -4.06 1.28
N ALA A 358 -8.96 -4.57 0.70
CA ALA A 358 -9.33 -4.36 -0.68
C ALA A 358 -10.73 -3.77 -0.75
N TYR A 359 -10.96 -2.87 -1.71
CA TYR A 359 -12.22 -2.17 -1.88
C TYR A 359 -12.66 -2.26 -3.33
N ARG A 360 -13.95 -2.47 -3.55
CA ARG A 360 -14.55 -2.32 -4.87
C ARG A 360 -14.58 -0.84 -5.19
N TYR A 361 -14.05 -0.48 -6.35
CA TYR A 361 -14.19 0.87 -6.86
C TYR A 361 -15.41 0.92 -7.78
N VAL A 362 -16.29 1.88 -7.55
CA VAL A 362 -17.50 2.08 -8.36
C VAL A 362 -17.63 3.58 -8.61
N ARG A 363 -17.38 4.00 -9.85
CA ARG A 363 -17.44 5.40 -10.28
C ARG A 363 -18.76 6.09 -9.96
N SER A 364 -19.89 5.37 -10.08
CA SER A 364 -21.24 5.85 -9.78
C SER A 364 -21.66 5.70 -8.31
N SER A 365 -20.81 5.13 -7.44
CA SER A 365 -21.17 4.92 -6.03
C SER A 365 -21.17 6.20 -5.19
N GLY A 366 -20.68 7.34 -5.68
CA GLY A 366 -20.69 8.59 -4.91
C GLY A 366 -20.09 8.44 -3.49
N LYS A 367 -20.75 9.07 -2.51
CA LYS A 367 -20.30 9.37 -1.14
C LYS A 367 -19.51 8.33 -0.33
N PRO A 368 -19.65 6.99 -0.34
CA PRO A 368 -19.04 6.13 0.70
C PRO A 368 -17.51 6.08 0.75
N LEU A 369 -16.85 6.17 -0.41
CA LEU A 369 -15.39 6.20 -0.51
C LEU A 369 -14.85 7.63 -0.33
N GLU A 370 -15.65 8.65 -0.69
CA GLU A 370 -15.41 10.06 -0.33
C GLU A 370 -15.66 10.30 1.17
N ASP A 371 -16.55 9.54 1.76
CA ASP A 371 -16.98 9.58 3.15
C ASP A 371 -15.94 8.98 4.08
N MET A 372 -15.14 8.05 3.56
CA MET A 372 -13.91 7.56 4.15
C MET A 372 -12.89 8.70 4.34
N LEU A 373 -13.02 9.80 3.58
CA LEU A 373 -12.11 10.94 3.60
C LEU A 373 -12.63 12.12 4.45
N LEU A 374 -13.80 12.00 5.09
CA LEU A 374 -14.30 13.02 6.03
C LEU A 374 -13.40 13.21 7.26
N GLY A 375 -12.35 12.40 7.41
CA GLY A 375 -11.32 12.57 8.42
C GLY A 375 -10.01 13.18 7.97
N ASP A 376 -9.84 13.42 6.68
CA ASP A 376 -8.65 14.08 6.16
C ASP A 376 -8.69 15.58 6.55
N PRO A 377 -7.74 16.09 7.35
CA PRO A 377 -7.68 17.50 7.71
C PRO A 377 -7.59 18.43 6.50
N THR A 378 -6.93 18.00 5.43
CA THR A 378 -6.80 18.78 4.18
C THR A 378 -8.13 18.88 3.44
N TRP A 379 -8.97 17.83 3.51
CA TRP A 379 -10.33 17.85 2.99
C TRP A 379 -11.23 18.79 3.78
N ILE A 380 -11.17 18.70 5.11
CA ILE A 380 -12.00 19.50 6.02
C ILE A 380 -11.66 20.99 5.90
N GLN A 381 -10.39 21.36 5.83
CA GLN A 381 -9.97 22.75 5.63
C GLN A 381 -10.40 23.31 4.26
N GLY A 382 -10.42 22.48 3.22
CA GLY A 382 -10.92 22.86 1.90
C GLY A 382 -12.45 23.05 1.85
N HIS A 383 -13.21 22.25 2.59
CA HIS A 383 -14.69 22.20 2.50
C HIS A 383 -15.44 22.90 3.65
N ASN A 384 -14.83 23.11 4.83
CA ASN A 384 -15.46 23.70 6.01
C ASN A 384 -14.53 24.77 6.62
N ARG A 385 -14.36 25.90 5.92
CA ARG A 385 -13.58 27.04 6.43
C ARG A 385 -14.15 27.64 7.74
N ASP A 386 -15.45 27.43 8.01
CA ASP A 386 -16.16 27.96 9.18
C ASP A 386 -16.58 26.88 10.22
N GLY A 387 -16.05 25.66 10.11
CA GLY A 387 -16.37 24.56 11.04
C GLY A 387 -15.67 24.72 12.40
N PRO A 388 -16.32 24.39 13.53
CA PRO A 388 -15.67 24.46 14.83
C PRO A 388 -14.44 23.53 14.87
N ALA A 389 -13.38 23.97 15.57
CA ALA A 389 -12.17 23.20 15.80
C ALA A 389 -12.50 21.74 16.15
N LEU A 390 -11.81 20.79 15.50
CA LEU A 390 -12.07 19.36 15.65
C LEU A 390 -11.99 18.98 17.14
N SER A 391 -13.15 18.75 17.76
CA SER A 391 -13.22 18.28 19.15
C SER A 391 -12.32 17.06 19.36
N PRO A 392 -11.80 16.79 20.57
CA PRO A 392 -11.04 15.57 20.86
C PRO A 392 -11.76 14.28 20.45
N VAL A 393 -13.09 14.29 20.43
CA VAL A 393 -13.93 13.18 19.96
C VAL A 393 -13.91 13.04 18.43
N ASN A 394 -13.81 14.16 17.69
CA ASN A 394 -13.61 14.14 16.24
C ASN A 394 -12.16 13.77 15.88
N LEU A 395 -11.15 14.31 16.58
CA LEU A 395 -9.75 13.92 16.38
C LEU A 395 -9.50 12.43 16.67
N ASN A 396 -10.05 11.89 17.77
CA ASN A 396 -9.94 10.46 18.06
C ASN A 396 -10.78 9.57 17.12
N ARG A 397 -11.83 10.12 16.49
CA ARG A 397 -12.54 9.41 15.41
C ARG A 397 -11.62 9.14 14.23
N HIS A 398 -10.74 10.09 13.92
CA HIS A 398 -9.72 9.99 12.86
C HIS A 398 -8.53 9.10 13.24
N LEU A 399 -8.51 8.55 14.46
CA LEU A 399 -7.56 7.50 14.84
C LEU A 399 -8.13 6.08 14.60
N ALA A 400 -9.41 5.95 14.24
CA ALA A 400 -10.08 4.68 13.97
C ALA A 400 -11.05 4.76 12.78
N ASP A 401 -10.59 5.40 11.71
CA ASP A 401 -11.32 5.58 10.46
C ASP A 401 -11.79 4.26 9.86
N ASP A 402 -10.94 3.23 9.88
CA ASP A 402 -11.24 1.90 9.31
C ASP A 402 -12.55 1.30 9.85
N ARG A 403 -12.88 1.50 11.14
CA ARG A 403 -14.13 1.00 11.75
C ARG A 403 -15.35 1.80 11.35
N VAL A 404 -15.20 3.12 11.28
CA VAL A 404 -16.26 4.03 10.86
C VAL A 404 -16.63 3.76 9.41
N ILE A 405 -15.63 3.55 8.56
CA ILE A 405 -15.81 3.20 7.14
C ILE A 405 -16.63 1.93 6.98
N CYS A 406 -16.30 0.87 7.72
CA CYS A 406 -17.04 -0.39 7.67
C CYS A 406 -18.54 -0.18 7.90
N PHE A 407 -18.91 0.57 8.94
CA PHE A 407 -20.31 0.87 9.23
C PHE A 407 -20.97 1.74 8.16
N ARG A 408 -20.25 2.73 7.63
CA ARG A 408 -20.79 3.64 6.60
C ARG A 408 -21.04 2.93 5.28
N ILE A 409 -20.20 1.95 4.91
CA ILE A 409 -20.42 1.12 3.73
C ILE A 409 -21.74 0.36 3.83
N ILE A 410 -21.96 -0.37 4.93
CA ILE A 410 -23.17 -1.20 5.08
C ILE A 410 -24.44 -0.39 5.35
N SER A 411 -24.32 0.83 5.88
CA SER A 411 -25.45 1.74 6.16
C SER A 411 -25.73 2.73 5.02
N LYS A 412 -25.02 2.61 3.90
CA LYS A 412 -25.22 3.48 2.73
C LYS A 412 -26.66 3.32 2.19
N PRO A 413 -27.38 4.44 1.99
CA PRO A 413 -28.73 4.40 1.45
C PRO A 413 -28.80 3.72 0.08
N ASN A 414 -29.92 3.03 -0.18
CA ASN A 414 -30.24 2.41 -1.47
C ASN A 414 -29.21 1.40 -1.98
N THR A 415 -28.50 0.72 -1.07
CA THR A 415 -27.49 -0.28 -1.42
C THR A 415 -27.49 -1.46 -0.45
N GLN A 416 -26.89 -2.57 -0.88
CA GLN A 416 -26.79 -3.83 -0.13
C GLN A 416 -25.33 -4.28 0.02
N TRP A 417 -24.42 -3.33 0.25
CA TRP A 417 -23.00 -3.60 0.32
C TRP A 417 -22.61 -4.50 1.50
N LEU A 418 -21.74 -5.46 1.22
CA LEU A 418 -21.22 -6.44 2.18
C LEU A 418 -19.72 -6.26 2.39
N LEU A 419 -19.27 -6.71 3.57
CA LEU A 419 -17.86 -6.81 3.96
C LEU A 419 -17.51 -8.27 4.19
N LYS A 420 -16.32 -8.71 3.75
CA LYS A 420 -15.91 -10.12 3.82
C LYS A 420 -14.49 -10.30 4.33
N TYR A 421 -14.30 -11.27 5.22
CA TYR A 421 -12.98 -11.78 5.57
C TYR A 421 -12.58 -12.88 4.60
N VAL A 422 -11.37 -12.78 4.04
CA VAL A 422 -10.82 -13.76 3.10
C VAL A 422 -9.56 -14.36 3.73
N PRO A 423 -9.43 -15.69 3.80
CA PRO A 423 -8.29 -16.36 4.42
C PRO A 423 -7.04 -16.29 3.52
N VAL A 424 -6.52 -15.08 3.36
CA VAL A 424 -5.25 -14.75 2.71
C VAL A 424 -4.34 -14.11 3.73
N THR A 425 -3.05 -14.45 3.73
CA THR A 425 -2.13 -13.94 4.74
C THR A 425 -1.49 -12.63 4.30
N ALA A 426 -1.32 -11.72 5.24
CA ALA A 426 -0.50 -10.53 5.14
C ALA A 426 0.37 -10.43 6.40
N THR A 427 1.68 -10.63 6.24
CA THR A 427 2.61 -10.66 7.38
C THR A 427 3.18 -9.27 7.62
N THR A 428 3.06 -8.78 8.84
CA THR A 428 3.57 -7.47 9.26
C THR A 428 4.52 -7.61 10.43
N ASP A 429 5.37 -6.60 10.63
CA ASP A 429 6.13 -6.51 11.88
C ASP A 429 5.21 -6.14 13.04
N ILE A 430 5.66 -6.48 14.23
CA ILE A 430 4.92 -6.24 15.47
C ILE A 430 5.85 -5.63 16.52
N PRO A 431 5.29 -4.98 17.55
CA PRO A 431 6.08 -4.42 18.63
C PRO A 431 6.96 -5.49 19.29
N MET A 432 8.27 -5.21 19.36
CA MET A 432 9.24 -6.07 20.06
C MET A 432 9.53 -5.56 21.48
N THR A 433 9.24 -4.28 21.76
CA THR A 433 9.47 -3.64 23.05
C THR A 433 8.15 -3.36 23.78
N THR A 434 8.21 -3.30 25.10
CA THR A 434 7.06 -2.92 25.94
C THR A 434 6.53 -1.53 25.60
N THR A 435 7.41 -0.58 25.32
CA THR A 435 7.03 0.80 24.98
C THR A 435 6.25 0.86 23.67
N ASP A 436 6.74 0.19 22.62
CA ASP A 436 6.05 0.15 21.33
C ASP A 436 4.70 -0.55 21.45
N PHE A 437 4.65 -1.63 22.24
CA PHE A 437 3.43 -2.38 22.50
C PHE A 437 2.38 -1.50 23.21
N ILE A 438 2.74 -0.82 24.29
CA ILE A 438 1.82 0.09 25.01
C ILE A 438 1.33 1.20 24.09
N ASN A 439 2.23 1.81 23.30
CA ASN A 439 1.86 2.85 22.35
C ASN A 439 0.90 2.35 21.26
N GLN A 440 1.10 1.13 20.77
CA GLN A 440 0.19 0.48 19.83
C GLN A 440 -1.19 0.28 20.47
N ARG A 441 -1.24 -0.30 21.68
CA ARG A 441 -2.49 -0.59 22.40
C ARG A 441 -3.28 0.66 22.75
N ARG A 442 -2.61 1.71 23.20
CA ARG A 442 -3.25 3.00 23.49
C ARG A 442 -3.99 3.53 22.24
N ARG A 443 -3.36 3.47 21.07
CA ARG A 443 -3.97 3.90 19.80
C ARG A 443 -5.17 3.03 19.44
N TRP A 444 -5.01 1.71 19.48
CA TRP A 444 -6.04 0.77 19.04
C TRP A 444 -7.26 0.73 19.96
N LEU A 445 -7.05 0.74 21.28
CA LEU A 445 -8.13 0.71 22.26
C LEU A 445 -8.94 2.01 22.25
N ASN A 446 -8.26 3.17 22.27
CA ASN A 446 -8.94 4.46 22.21
C ASN A 446 -9.73 4.60 20.90
N GLY A 447 -9.09 4.26 19.78
CA GLY A 447 -9.75 4.27 18.47
C GLY A 447 -10.97 3.35 18.43
N ALA A 448 -10.84 2.10 18.88
CA ALA A 448 -11.95 1.15 18.93
C ALA A 448 -13.12 1.65 19.78
N PHE A 449 -12.83 2.18 20.98
CA PHE A 449 -13.85 2.69 21.90
C PHE A 449 -14.65 3.85 21.29
N PHE A 450 -13.98 4.89 20.79
CA PHE A 450 -14.66 6.05 20.22
C PHE A 450 -15.41 5.72 18.93
N SER A 451 -14.87 4.85 18.07
CA SER A 451 -15.55 4.42 16.85
C SER A 451 -16.78 3.57 17.14
N THR A 452 -16.73 2.66 18.12
CA THR A 452 -17.92 1.89 18.51
C THR A 452 -19.02 2.82 19.07
N ILE A 453 -18.70 3.81 19.91
CA ILE A 453 -19.68 4.83 20.36
C ILE A 453 -20.28 5.59 19.16
N TYR A 454 -19.45 5.99 18.19
CA TYR A 454 -19.91 6.66 16.98
C TYR A 454 -20.93 5.81 16.21
N VAL A 455 -20.63 4.53 16.02
CA VAL A 455 -21.48 3.59 15.30
C VAL A 455 -22.78 3.35 16.05
N LEU A 456 -22.73 3.16 17.37
CA LEU A 456 -23.94 2.97 18.20
C LEU A 456 -24.87 4.18 18.15
N LYS A 457 -24.35 5.41 18.27
CA LYS A 457 -25.16 6.64 18.14
C LYS A 457 -25.82 6.77 16.77
N ARG A 458 -25.28 6.11 15.75
CA ARG A 458 -25.75 6.16 14.36
C ARG A 458 -26.36 4.85 13.88
N CYS A 459 -26.59 3.86 14.75
CA CYS A 459 -27.07 2.54 14.34
C CYS A 459 -28.38 2.61 13.53
N GLY A 460 -29.22 3.62 13.79
CA GLY A 460 -30.44 3.90 13.02
C GLY A 460 -30.22 4.10 11.51
N HIS A 461 -29.01 4.48 11.08
CA HIS A 461 -28.67 4.61 9.66
C HIS A 461 -28.72 3.28 8.91
N LEU A 462 -28.53 2.14 9.59
CA LEU A 462 -28.65 0.81 8.97
C LEU A 462 -30.02 0.63 8.29
N TRP A 463 -31.07 1.23 8.85
CA TRP A 463 -32.42 1.13 8.30
C TRP A 463 -32.59 1.83 6.96
N ARG A 464 -31.69 2.75 6.58
CA ARG A 464 -31.69 3.46 5.29
C ARG A 464 -31.13 2.61 4.14
N SER A 465 -30.38 1.55 4.44
CA SER A 465 -29.85 0.63 3.43
C SER A 465 -30.96 -0.30 2.91
N ASP A 466 -30.75 -0.91 1.74
CA ASP A 466 -31.73 -1.81 1.10
C ASP A 466 -31.60 -3.26 1.58
N HIS A 467 -30.78 -3.51 2.59
CA HIS A 467 -30.61 -4.84 3.17
C HIS A 467 -31.94 -5.39 3.70
N THR A 468 -32.10 -6.72 3.61
CA THR A 468 -33.25 -7.41 4.23
C THR A 468 -33.26 -7.21 5.75
N ILE A 469 -34.45 -7.27 6.36
CA ILE A 469 -34.59 -7.13 7.83
C ILE A 469 -33.72 -8.16 8.57
N LYS A 470 -33.68 -9.41 8.09
CA LYS A 470 -32.82 -10.47 8.64
C LYS A 470 -31.34 -10.07 8.63
N ARG A 471 -30.86 -9.49 7.53
CA ARG A 471 -29.48 -9.02 7.40
C ARG A 471 -29.20 -7.83 8.32
N LYS A 472 -30.11 -6.86 8.39
CA LYS A 472 -29.99 -5.70 9.30
C LYS A 472 -29.90 -6.14 10.76
N VAL A 473 -30.71 -7.12 11.18
CA VAL A 473 -30.61 -7.72 12.51
C VAL A 473 -29.29 -8.46 12.71
N ALA A 474 -28.82 -9.21 11.70
CA ALA A 474 -27.52 -9.90 11.77
C ALA A 474 -26.36 -8.92 11.99
N PHE A 475 -26.39 -7.73 11.39
CA PHE A 475 -25.37 -6.68 11.61
C PHE A 475 -25.33 -6.14 13.04
N LEU A 476 -26.44 -6.23 13.79
CA LEU A 476 -26.46 -5.82 15.21
C LEU A 476 -25.72 -6.81 16.11
N ILE A 477 -25.55 -8.06 15.69
CA ILE A 477 -24.88 -9.11 16.47
C ILE A 477 -23.40 -8.78 16.74
N PRO A 478 -22.56 -8.49 15.74
CA PRO A 478 -21.17 -8.11 16.01
C PRO A 478 -21.07 -6.77 16.77
N LEU A 479 -22.02 -5.83 16.58
CA LEU A 479 -22.07 -4.61 17.38
C LEU A 479 -22.33 -4.90 18.86
N LEU A 480 -23.28 -5.78 19.16
CA LEU A 480 -23.56 -6.22 20.52
C LEU A 480 -22.34 -6.92 21.12
N HIS A 481 -21.70 -7.82 20.37
CA HIS A 481 -20.46 -8.46 20.79
C HIS A 481 -19.38 -7.45 21.19
N SER A 482 -19.17 -6.40 20.38
CA SER A 482 -18.20 -5.33 20.69
C SER A 482 -18.53 -4.56 21.98
N VAL A 483 -19.81 -4.40 22.33
CA VAL A 483 -20.22 -3.74 23.58
C VAL A 483 -20.01 -4.66 24.78
N LEU A 484 -20.37 -5.94 24.67
CA LEU A 484 -20.12 -6.94 25.71
C LEU A 484 -18.62 -7.08 26.00
N ALA A 485 -17.78 -6.98 24.96
CA ALA A 485 -16.34 -7.02 25.09
C ALA A 485 -15.77 -5.91 26.00
N TRP A 486 -16.42 -4.74 26.12
CA TRP A 486 -16.00 -3.69 27.06
C TRP A 486 -16.09 -4.11 28.52
N PHE A 487 -17.05 -4.98 28.84
CA PHE A 487 -17.28 -5.48 30.19
C PHE A 487 -16.62 -6.84 30.43
N SER A 488 -15.98 -7.43 29.42
CA SER A 488 -15.36 -8.76 29.51
C SER A 488 -14.35 -8.89 30.64
N LEU A 489 -13.50 -7.87 30.86
CA LEU A 489 -12.54 -7.88 31.97
C LEU A 489 -13.24 -7.83 33.33
N ALA A 490 -14.25 -6.97 33.47
CA ALA A 490 -15.02 -6.88 34.71
C ALA A 490 -15.78 -8.19 34.98
N ALA A 491 -16.38 -8.80 33.95
CA ALA A 491 -17.04 -10.09 34.04
C ALA A 491 -16.06 -11.23 34.39
N PHE A 492 -14.87 -11.23 33.80
CA PHE A 492 -13.81 -12.20 34.12
C PHE A 492 -13.35 -12.08 35.57
N LEU A 493 -13.07 -10.85 36.05
CA LEU A 493 -12.67 -10.61 37.43
C LEU A 493 -13.78 -10.99 38.41
N LEU A 494 -15.02 -10.56 38.15
CA LEU A 494 -16.17 -10.91 38.98
C LEU A 494 -16.37 -12.43 39.05
N SER A 495 -16.27 -13.12 37.91
CA SER A 495 -16.40 -14.58 37.86
C SER A 495 -15.28 -15.25 38.65
N THR A 496 -14.03 -14.78 38.50
CA THR A 496 -12.87 -15.32 39.22
C THR A 496 -13.01 -15.13 40.74
N PHE A 497 -13.38 -13.93 41.19
CA PHE A 497 -13.61 -13.66 42.61
C PHE A 497 -14.77 -14.47 43.17
N THR A 498 -15.86 -14.57 42.42
CA THR A 498 -17.04 -15.35 42.83
C THR A 498 -16.70 -16.83 42.96
N ILE A 499 -16.04 -17.42 41.95
CA ILE A 499 -15.61 -18.82 42.00
C ILE A 499 -14.67 -19.04 43.17
N ASN A 500 -13.63 -18.22 43.34
CA ASN A 500 -12.69 -18.35 44.45
C ASN A 500 -13.37 -18.22 45.82
N SER A 501 -14.36 -17.32 45.96
CA SER A 501 -15.13 -17.18 47.20
C SER A 501 -16.02 -18.39 47.51
N ILE A 502 -16.55 -19.06 46.48
CA ILE A 502 -17.37 -20.27 46.61
C ILE A 502 -16.49 -21.50 46.85
N SER A 503 -15.32 -21.56 46.22
CA SER A 503 -14.36 -22.67 46.36
C SER A 503 -13.76 -22.80 47.75
N GLY A 504 -13.96 -21.81 48.63
CA GLY A 504 -13.46 -21.81 50.01
C GLY A 504 -11.95 -21.61 50.08
N ASP A 505 -11.47 -21.16 51.24
CA ASP A 505 -10.04 -21.16 51.51
C ASP A 505 -9.60 -22.63 51.67
N PRO A 506 -8.66 -23.15 50.85
CA PRO A 506 -8.18 -24.53 50.99
C PRO A 506 -7.50 -24.80 52.34
N TYR A 507 -7.33 -23.77 53.17
CA TYR A 507 -6.77 -23.83 54.52
C TYR A 507 -7.77 -23.52 55.65
N ALA A 508 -9.06 -23.30 55.36
CA ALA A 508 -10.11 -23.07 56.37
C ALA A 508 -10.81 -24.36 56.82
#